data_AF-A0A6H9WLW8-F1
#
_entry.id   AF-A0A6H9WLW8-F1
#
_cell.length_a   1.000
_cell.length_b   1.000
_cell.length_c   1.000
_cell.angle_alpha   90.00
_cell.angle_beta   90.00
_cell.angle_gamma   90.00
#
_symmetry.space_group_name_H-M   'P 1'
#
loop_
_entity.id
_entity.type
_entity.pdbx_description
1 polymer ?
#
loop_
_entity_poly.entity_id
_entity_poly.type
_entity_poly.pdbx_seq_one_letter_code
_entity_poly.pdbx_strand_id
1 'polypeptide(L)'
;MPVTLPAPWQFVGSVLAPDELHRLESIPGSSHIDDPRQWAVVRNDETGRTFLLRVQLGTEIAEVAGQTVPVRIVTSIVVPDADGREVTGSDLRSLPVKAISAELTRESVEYGMRKMSRWLRRRHHERNELPALDNRAGMTDDEFFAAVAEHWLNAHDAGDPSPVDRVVEASGASKRTAQRWAAEARRRGYIPISATGKSGRRPKRG
;
A
#
# COMPACT_ATOMS: atom_id res chain seq x y z
N MET A 1 -0.59 -14.00 -12.34
CA MET A 1 0.34 -15.09 -11.95
C MET A 1 1.06 -14.63 -10.70
N PRO A 2 1.16 -15.44 -9.64
CA PRO A 2 1.91 -15.03 -8.46
C PRO A 2 3.37 -14.88 -8.89
N VAL A 3 3.98 -13.73 -8.60
CA VAL A 3 5.43 -13.61 -8.73
C VAL A 3 6.02 -14.16 -7.45
N THR A 4 6.35 -15.44 -7.52
CA THR A 4 7.13 -16.13 -6.49
C THR A 4 8.51 -15.49 -6.43
N LEU A 5 9.03 -15.22 -5.23
CA LEU A 5 10.43 -14.84 -5.06
C LEU A 5 11.35 -15.90 -5.72
N PRO A 6 12.54 -15.51 -6.21
CA PRO A 6 13.46 -16.49 -6.77
C PRO A 6 13.82 -17.53 -5.71
N ALA A 7 13.83 -18.81 -6.09
CA ALA A 7 14.30 -19.87 -5.21
C ALA A 7 15.69 -19.53 -4.65
N PRO A 8 15.98 -19.82 -3.37
CA PRO A 8 15.16 -20.57 -2.40
C PRO A 8 14.23 -19.70 -1.54
N TRP A 9 13.97 -18.46 -1.95
CA TRP A 9 13.22 -17.50 -1.15
C TRP A 9 11.72 -17.69 -1.29
N GLN A 10 11.03 -17.60 -0.16
CA GLN A 10 9.57 -17.58 -0.08
C GLN A 10 9.10 -16.32 0.60
N PHE A 11 8.06 -15.72 0.02
CA PHE A 11 7.33 -14.66 0.66
C PHE A 11 6.34 -15.29 1.63
N VAL A 12 6.55 -15.10 2.93
CA VAL A 12 5.72 -15.68 3.98
C VAL A 12 4.46 -14.83 4.21
N GLY A 13 4.61 -13.51 4.06
CA GLY A 13 3.49 -12.57 4.05
C GLY A 13 3.94 -11.15 4.35
N SER A 14 3.05 -10.19 4.14
CA SER A 14 3.14 -8.84 4.70
C SER A 14 1.87 -8.52 5.47
N VAL A 15 1.89 -7.53 6.36
CA VAL A 15 0.66 -7.11 7.07
C VAL A 15 0.06 -5.92 6.35
N LEU A 16 -0.45 -6.14 5.14
CA LEU A 16 -1.19 -5.09 4.42
C LEU A 16 -2.63 -4.97 4.93
N ALA A 17 -3.18 -6.04 5.51
CA ALA A 17 -4.51 -6.10 6.09
C ALA A 17 -4.46 -6.23 7.63
N PRO A 18 -5.34 -5.54 8.40
CA PRO A 18 -5.35 -5.60 9.86
C PRO A 18 -5.54 -7.00 10.46
N ASP A 19 -6.22 -7.89 9.75
CA ASP A 19 -6.48 -9.28 10.12
C ASP A 19 -5.26 -10.19 9.98
N GLU A 20 -4.21 -9.73 9.29
CA GLU A 20 -2.94 -10.46 9.17
C GLU A 20 -1.94 -10.11 10.28
N LEU A 21 -2.31 -9.18 11.17
CA LEU A 21 -1.47 -8.72 12.28
C LEU A 21 -1.02 -9.86 13.19
N HIS A 22 -1.91 -10.81 13.49
CA HIS A 22 -1.62 -11.97 14.32
C HIS A 22 -0.49 -12.86 13.76
N ARG A 23 -0.25 -12.83 12.44
CA ARG A 23 0.87 -13.54 11.83
C ARG A 23 2.20 -12.87 12.16
N LEU A 24 2.26 -11.53 12.19
CA LEU A 24 3.45 -10.80 12.63
C LEU A 24 3.70 -10.96 14.13
N GLU A 25 2.65 -10.89 14.96
CA GLU A 25 2.74 -11.03 16.42
C GLU A 25 3.29 -12.40 16.84
N SER A 26 3.08 -13.44 16.02
CA SER A 26 3.63 -14.77 16.24
C SER A 26 5.13 -14.90 15.97
N ILE A 27 5.78 -13.87 15.41
CA ILE A 27 7.21 -13.88 15.08
C ILE A 27 8.00 -13.29 16.25
N PRO A 28 9.05 -13.99 16.75
CA PRO A 28 9.94 -13.46 17.79
C PRO A 28 10.50 -12.07 17.43
N GLY A 29 10.60 -11.14 18.39
CA GLY A 29 11.15 -9.79 18.14
C GLY A 29 10.22 -8.80 17.40
N SER A 30 8.99 -9.19 17.07
CA SER A 30 7.97 -8.32 16.45
C SER A 30 7.40 -7.24 17.39
N SER A 31 7.71 -7.30 18.69
CA SER A 31 7.22 -6.39 19.74
C SER A 31 7.64 -4.92 19.59
N HIS A 32 8.53 -4.60 18.63
CA HIS A 32 9.02 -3.24 18.34
C HIS A 32 8.44 -2.64 17.03
N ILE A 33 7.37 -3.22 16.50
CA ILE A 33 6.76 -2.79 15.24
C ILE A 33 5.71 -1.68 15.48
N ASP A 34 6.05 -0.43 15.15
CA ASP A 34 5.15 0.73 15.31
C ASP A 34 3.99 0.76 14.28
N ASP A 35 4.22 0.24 13.07
CA ASP A 35 3.22 0.15 12.00
C ASP A 35 3.37 -1.18 11.26
N PRO A 36 2.54 -2.19 11.56
CA PRO A 36 2.58 -3.52 10.95
C PRO A 36 2.53 -3.50 9.42
N ARG A 37 1.90 -2.48 8.82
CA ARG A 37 1.80 -2.31 7.36
C ARG A 37 3.10 -1.94 6.67
N GLN A 38 4.11 -1.62 7.46
CA GLN A 38 5.47 -1.37 7.01
C GLN A 38 6.35 -2.60 7.17
N TRP A 39 5.80 -3.80 7.40
CA TRP A 39 6.61 -4.99 7.59
C TRP A 39 6.19 -6.14 6.67
N ALA A 40 7.23 -6.83 6.17
CA ALA A 40 7.12 -8.02 5.36
C ALA A 40 8.00 -9.12 5.93
N VAL A 41 7.63 -10.36 5.67
CA VAL A 41 8.28 -11.55 6.18
C VAL A 41 8.68 -12.42 5.00
N VAL A 42 9.96 -12.76 4.94
CA VAL A 42 10.49 -13.70 3.95
C VAL A 42 11.23 -14.83 4.64
N ARG A 43 11.20 -16.00 4.03
CA ARG A 43 11.94 -17.18 4.49
C ARG A 43 12.83 -17.68 3.37
N ASN A 44 14.02 -18.13 3.74
CA ASN A 44 14.86 -18.93 2.86
C ASN A 44 14.63 -20.41 3.18
N ASP A 45 14.07 -21.18 2.24
CA ASP A 45 13.71 -22.58 2.50
C ASP A 45 14.90 -23.52 2.63
N GLU A 46 16.05 -23.19 2.01
CA GLU A 46 17.27 -23.99 2.13
C GLU A 46 17.86 -23.90 3.54
N THR A 47 17.81 -22.71 4.14
CA THR A 47 18.40 -22.45 5.46
C THR A 47 17.39 -22.47 6.59
N GLY A 48 16.10 -22.44 6.29
CA GLY A 48 15.01 -22.27 7.25
C GLY A 48 14.91 -20.87 7.85
N ARG A 49 15.78 -19.92 7.47
CA ARG A 49 15.89 -18.62 8.11
C ARG A 49 14.76 -17.68 7.73
N THR A 50 14.24 -16.97 8.72
CA THR A 50 13.20 -15.95 8.55
C THR A 50 13.81 -14.56 8.69
N PHE A 51 13.37 -13.63 7.84
CA PHE A 51 13.78 -12.23 7.88
C PHE A 51 12.53 -11.35 7.94
N LEU A 52 12.56 -10.39 8.86
CA LEU A 52 11.60 -9.31 8.97
C LEU A 52 12.14 -8.10 8.20
N LEU A 53 11.38 -7.57 7.28
CA LEU A 53 11.79 -6.51 6.38
C LEU A 53 10.91 -5.29 6.63
N ARG A 54 11.53 -4.17 7.00
CA ARG A 54 10.83 -2.90 7.07
C ARG A 54 10.71 -2.30 5.68
N VAL A 55 9.51 -1.92 5.30
CA VAL A 55 9.12 -1.47 3.98
C VAL A 55 8.57 -0.05 4.06
N GLN A 56 9.04 0.81 3.17
CA GLN A 56 8.53 2.18 3.02
C GLN A 56 8.16 2.46 1.57
N LEU A 57 7.45 3.55 1.33
CA LEU A 57 7.22 4.03 -0.03
C LEU A 57 8.49 4.72 -0.52
N GLY A 58 9.04 4.24 -1.63
CA GLY A 58 10.15 4.85 -2.32
C GLY A 58 9.72 6.03 -3.20
N THR A 59 10.69 6.66 -3.84
CA THR A 59 10.49 7.74 -4.81
C THR A 59 10.38 7.24 -6.26
N GLU A 60 10.85 6.02 -6.52
CA GLU A 60 10.72 5.36 -7.82
C GLU A 60 9.26 5.00 -8.10
N ILE A 61 8.86 5.07 -9.37
CA ILE A 61 7.49 4.83 -9.83
C ILE A 61 7.49 3.59 -10.73
N ALA A 62 6.56 2.67 -10.49
CA ALA A 62 6.30 1.51 -11.32
C ALA A 62 4.86 1.48 -11.82
N GLU A 63 4.65 0.88 -12.99
CA GLU A 63 3.33 0.56 -13.50
C GLU A 63 2.98 -0.88 -13.11
N VAL A 64 1.92 -1.07 -12.31
CA VAL A 64 1.48 -2.37 -11.83
C VAL A 64 -0.03 -2.48 -12.04
N ALA A 65 -0.47 -3.48 -12.80
CA ALA A 65 -1.88 -3.69 -13.14
C ALA A 65 -2.56 -2.44 -13.73
N GLY A 66 -1.85 -1.69 -14.58
CA GLY A 66 -2.33 -0.44 -15.19
C GLY A 66 -2.36 0.75 -14.23
N GLN A 67 -1.84 0.61 -13.01
CA GLN A 67 -1.74 1.70 -12.03
C GLN A 67 -0.30 2.17 -11.88
N THR A 68 -0.11 3.49 -11.95
CA THR A 68 1.18 4.13 -11.68
C THR A 68 1.34 4.29 -10.17
N VAL A 69 2.27 3.57 -9.53
CA VAL A 69 2.46 3.59 -8.06
C VAL A 69 3.92 3.72 -7.64
N PRO A 70 4.27 4.34 -6.49
CA PRO A 70 5.63 4.30 -6.01
C PRO A 70 5.98 2.89 -5.57
N VAL A 71 7.20 2.50 -5.88
CA VAL A 71 7.77 1.23 -5.51
C VAL A 71 7.95 1.19 -3.99
N ARG A 72 7.48 0.12 -3.37
CA ARG A 72 7.82 -0.19 -1.98
C ARG A 72 9.29 -0.60 -1.90
N ILE A 73 10.04 0.00 -0.99
CA ILE A 73 11.46 -0.28 -0.79
C ILE A 73 11.69 -0.89 0.59
N VAL A 74 12.58 -1.87 0.66
CA VAL A 74 13.09 -2.40 1.92
C VAL A 74 14.10 -1.40 2.49
N THR A 75 13.89 -0.97 3.72
CA THR A 75 14.68 0.05 4.42
C THR A 75 15.42 -0.49 5.64
N SER A 76 14.95 -1.61 6.20
CA SER A 76 15.62 -2.27 7.31
C SER A 76 15.37 -3.76 7.23
N ILE A 77 16.33 -4.54 7.74
CA ILE A 77 16.26 -6.00 7.82
C ILE A 77 16.47 -6.33 9.30
N VAL A 78 15.54 -7.06 9.87
CA VAL A 78 15.59 -7.59 11.23
C VAL A 78 15.61 -9.10 11.13
N VAL A 79 16.49 -9.74 11.90
CA VAL A 79 16.55 -11.20 12.00
C VAL A 79 15.98 -11.60 13.36
N PRO A 80 14.73 -12.10 13.39
CA PRO A 80 14.08 -12.54 14.61
C PRO A 80 14.70 -13.86 15.07
N ASP A 81 15.52 -13.81 16.11
CA ASP A 81 16.29 -14.95 16.64
C ASP A 81 17.23 -15.63 15.62
N ALA A 82 18.52 -15.33 15.75
CA ALA A 82 19.53 -16.27 15.31
C ALA A 82 19.42 -17.51 16.21
N ASP A 83 19.00 -18.66 15.67
CA ASP A 83 18.91 -19.97 16.35
C ASP A 83 20.26 -20.49 16.92
N GLY A 84 21.01 -19.65 17.63
CA GLY A 84 22.44 -19.81 17.90
C GLY A 84 23.35 -19.70 16.67
N ARG A 85 22.78 -19.54 15.46
CA ARG A 85 23.53 -19.47 14.20
C ARG A 85 23.78 -18.02 13.79
N GLU A 86 25.06 -17.65 13.71
CA GLU A 86 25.47 -16.33 13.27
C GLU A 86 24.92 -15.99 11.86
N VAL A 87 24.33 -14.81 11.73
CA VAL A 87 23.93 -14.25 10.44
C VAL A 87 25.17 -13.66 9.79
N THR A 88 25.55 -14.21 8.65
CA THR A 88 26.72 -13.74 7.93
C THR A 88 26.36 -12.61 6.97
N GLY A 89 27.35 -11.81 6.58
CA GLY A 89 27.16 -10.84 5.50
C GLY A 89 26.80 -11.50 4.16
N SER A 90 27.10 -12.79 3.97
CA SER A 90 26.68 -13.54 2.78
C SER A 90 25.16 -13.72 2.75
N ASP A 91 24.56 -14.09 3.88
CA ASP A 91 23.11 -14.28 4.02
C ASP A 91 22.36 -12.99 3.68
N LEU A 92 22.80 -11.86 4.22
CA LEU A 92 22.18 -10.56 3.96
C LEU A 92 22.30 -10.13 2.49
N ARG A 93 23.44 -10.41 1.83
CA ARG A 93 23.65 -10.09 0.42
C ARG A 93 22.86 -10.98 -0.53
N SER A 94 22.49 -12.18 -0.09
CA SER A 94 21.71 -13.12 -0.90
C SER A 94 20.20 -12.80 -0.94
N LEU A 95 19.73 -11.86 -0.12
CA LEU A 95 18.32 -11.43 -0.10
C LEU A 95 17.93 -10.80 -1.46
N PRO A 96 16.85 -11.26 -2.09
CA PRO A 96 16.41 -10.74 -3.39
C PRO A 96 15.58 -9.45 -3.20
N VAL A 97 16.20 -8.40 -2.63
CA VAL A 97 15.53 -7.16 -2.22
C VAL A 97 14.67 -6.56 -3.33
N LYS A 98 15.16 -6.55 -4.57
CA LYS A 98 14.40 -6.02 -5.72
C LYS A 98 13.14 -6.84 -6.01
N ALA A 99 13.21 -8.16 -5.94
CA ALA A 99 12.06 -9.03 -6.16
C ALA A 99 11.03 -8.86 -5.04
N ILE A 100 11.50 -8.74 -3.80
CA ILE A 100 10.67 -8.49 -2.62
C ILE A 100 9.93 -7.15 -2.74
N SER A 101 10.64 -6.07 -3.07
CA SER A 101 10.06 -4.74 -3.32
C SER A 101 8.98 -4.76 -4.41
N ALA A 102 9.23 -5.49 -5.50
CA ALA A 102 8.26 -5.64 -6.59
C ALA A 102 7.01 -6.41 -6.14
N GLU A 103 7.18 -7.49 -5.38
CA GLU A 103 6.06 -8.28 -4.86
C GLU A 103 5.21 -7.48 -3.88
N LEU A 104 5.83 -6.79 -2.94
CA LEU A 104 5.14 -5.92 -1.98
C LEU A 104 4.35 -4.80 -2.66
N THR A 105 4.92 -4.22 -3.73
CA THR A 105 4.24 -3.19 -4.52
C THR A 105 2.99 -3.77 -5.18
N ARG A 106 3.08 -4.96 -5.76
CA ARG A 106 1.94 -5.68 -6.38
C ARG A 106 0.88 -6.05 -5.36
N GLU A 107 1.26 -6.72 -4.28
CA GLU A 107 0.34 -7.16 -3.22
C GLU A 107 -0.49 -5.99 -2.68
N SER A 108 0.13 -4.81 -2.57
CA SER A 108 -0.54 -3.61 -2.11
C SER A 108 -1.55 -3.03 -3.09
N VAL A 109 -1.24 -3.08 -4.39
CA VAL A 109 -2.18 -2.70 -5.46
C VAL A 109 -3.36 -3.68 -5.45
N GLU A 110 -3.07 -4.98 -5.43
CA GLU A 110 -4.11 -6.01 -5.41
C GLU A 110 -4.99 -5.92 -4.17
N TYR A 111 -4.40 -5.69 -3.00
CA TYR A 111 -5.16 -5.47 -1.76
C TYR A 111 -6.11 -4.28 -1.89
N GLY A 112 -5.61 -3.15 -2.42
CA GLY A 112 -6.43 -1.96 -2.64
C GLY A 112 -7.58 -2.21 -3.60
N MET A 113 -7.32 -2.88 -4.73
CA MET A 113 -8.34 -3.30 -5.69
C MET A 113 -9.38 -4.21 -5.04
N ARG A 114 -8.96 -5.24 -4.30
CA ARG A 114 -9.89 -6.13 -3.58
C ARG A 114 -10.74 -5.38 -2.55
N LYS A 115 -10.16 -4.42 -1.83
CA LYS A 115 -10.87 -3.61 -0.84
C LYS A 115 -11.92 -2.71 -1.51
N MET A 116 -11.53 -2.04 -2.59
CA MET A 116 -12.43 -1.22 -3.39
C MET A 116 -13.56 -2.04 -4.02
N SER A 117 -13.24 -3.18 -4.65
CA SER A 117 -14.26 -4.07 -5.25
C SER A 117 -15.26 -4.59 -4.21
N ARG A 118 -14.82 -4.93 -2.99
CA ARG A 118 -15.73 -5.34 -1.92
C ARG A 118 -16.68 -4.22 -1.52
N TRP A 119 -16.16 -3.00 -1.38
CA TRP A 119 -16.98 -1.84 -1.07
C TRP A 119 -17.99 -1.52 -2.18
N LEU A 120 -17.55 -1.50 -3.44
CA LEU A 120 -18.41 -1.30 -4.60
C LEU A 120 -19.51 -2.36 -4.68
N ARG A 121 -19.19 -3.64 -4.44
CA ARG A 121 -20.21 -4.72 -4.42
C ARG A 121 -21.27 -4.51 -3.34
N ARG A 122 -20.86 -4.09 -2.14
CA ARG A 122 -21.79 -3.75 -1.06
C ARG A 122 -22.69 -2.57 -1.47
N ARG A 123 -22.14 -1.58 -2.18
CA ARG A 123 -22.84 -0.37 -2.61
C ARG A 123 -23.75 -0.55 -3.84
N HIS A 124 -23.34 -1.33 -4.84
CA HIS A 124 -24.12 -1.54 -6.07
C HIS A 124 -25.46 -2.24 -5.82
N HIS A 125 -25.64 -2.85 -4.64
CA HIS A 125 -26.96 -3.30 -4.19
C HIS A 125 -27.91 -2.14 -3.82
N GLU A 126 -27.42 -0.91 -3.66
CA GLU A 126 -28.16 0.18 -3.02
C GLU A 126 -28.35 1.46 -3.87
N ARG A 127 -27.55 1.76 -4.92
CA ARG A 127 -27.78 2.90 -5.85
C ARG A 127 -26.73 3.01 -7.00
N ASN A 128 -27.13 3.62 -8.14
CA ASN A 128 -26.28 3.93 -9.32
C ASN A 128 -25.58 5.31 -9.27
N GLU A 129 -25.65 6.02 -8.14
CA GLU A 129 -25.08 7.36 -7.98
C GLU A 129 -23.85 7.33 -7.07
N LEU A 130 -22.92 8.28 -7.23
CA LEU A 130 -21.78 8.46 -6.33
C LEU A 130 -22.25 8.83 -4.91
N PRO A 131 -21.54 8.40 -3.85
CA PRO A 131 -21.91 8.67 -2.46
C PRO A 131 -21.86 10.16 -2.18
N ALA A 132 -22.86 10.70 -1.50
CA ALA A 132 -22.70 12.01 -0.89
C ALA A 132 -21.54 11.96 0.13
N LEU A 133 -20.68 12.97 0.10
CA LEU A 133 -19.63 13.16 1.11
C LEU A 133 -20.06 14.15 2.20
N ASP A 134 -21.34 14.56 2.18
CA ASP A 134 -21.86 15.76 2.84
C ASP A 134 -21.99 15.63 4.36
N ASN A 135 -22.00 14.42 4.92
CA ASN A 135 -21.98 14.22 6.36
C ASN A 135 -21.36 12.87 6.71
N ARG A 136 -20.28 12.88 7.49
CA ARG A 136 -19.75 11.68 8.17
C ARG A 136 -20.81 10.98 9.07
N ALA A 137 -21.96 11.61 9.30
CA ALA A 137 -23.05 11.06 10.09
C ALA A 137 -23.60 9.78 9.43
N GLY A 138 -23.40 8.65 10.09
CA GLY A 138 -23.91 7.34 9.65
C GLY A 138 -22.95 6.55 8.77
N MET A 139 -21.79 7.10 8.39
CA MET A 139 -20.71 6.34 7.75
C MET A 139 -19.67 5.92 8.77
N THR A 140 -19.25 4.67 8.70
CA THR A 140 -17.99 4.25 9.29
C THR A 140 -16.83 4.98 8.60
N ASP A 141 -15.71 5.07 9.31
CA ASP A 141 -14.47 5.62 8.80
C ASP A 141 -14.05 4.95 7.47
N ASP A 142 -14.22 3.64 7.35
CA ASP A 142 -13.90 2.89 6.14
C ASP A 142 -14.84 3.19 4.98
N GLU A 143 -16.15 3.31 5.24
CA GLU A 143 -17.13 3.72 4.22
C GLU A 143 -16.85 5.15 3.72
N PHE A 144 -16.51 6.06 4.63
CA PHE A 144 -16.19 7.44 4.28
C PHE A 144 -14.94 7.51 3.38
N PHE A 145 -13.84 6.83 3.73
CA PHE A 145 -12.63 6.88 2.90
C PHE A 145 -12.74 6.10 1.61
N ALA A 146 -13.59 5.07 1.54
CA ALA A 146 -13.94 4.41 0.29
C ALA A 146 -14.77 5.33 -0.62
N ALA A 147 -15.74 6.07 -0.07
CA ALA A 147 -16.50 7.07 -0.82
C ALA A 147 -15.61 8.19 -1.38
N VAL A 148 -14.69 8.72 -0.56
CA VAL A 148 -13.68 9.69 -1.01
C VAL A 148 -12.85 9.14 -2.17
N ALA A 149 -12.45 7.87 -2.08
CA ALA A 149 -11.67 7.22 -3.12
C ALA A 149 -12.46 7.01 -4.42
N GLU A 150 -13.75 6.70 -4.36
CA GLU A 150 -14.59 6.58 -5.55
C GLU A 150 -14.70 7.90 -6.31
N HIS A 151 -14.95 9.02 -5.62
CA HIS A 151 -14.96 10.35 -6.24
C HIS A 151 -13.63 10.71 -6.88
N TRP A 152 -12.54 10.41 -6.18
CA TRP A 152 -11.19 10.68 -6.67
C TRP A 152 -10.87 9.83 -7.90
N LEU A 153 -11.18 8.53 -7.87
CA LEU A 153 -10.91 7.59 -8.97
C LEU A 153 -11.78 7.91 -10.18
N ASN A 154 -13.06 8.23 -9.99
CA ASN A 154 -13.95 8.59 -11.08
C ASN A 154 -13.44 9.85 -11.83
N ALA A 155 -12.99 10.87 -11.10
CA ALA A 155 -12.38 12.04 -11.72
C ALA A 155 -11.04 11.73 -12.40
N HIS A 156 -10.19 10.93 -11.76
CA HIS A 156 -8.92 10.48 -12.35
C HIS A 156 -9.11 9.71 -13.66
N ASP A 157 -10.06 8.77 -13.69
CA ASP A 157 -10.34 7.93 -14.86
C ASP A 157 -11.02 8.73 -15.99
N ALA A 158 -11.72 9.81 -15.64
CA ALA A 158 -12.19 10.81 -16.60
C ALA A 158 -11.08 11.72 -17.15
N GLY A 159 -9.84 11.58 -16.66
CA GLY A 159 -8.68 12.37 -17.09
C GLY A 159 -8.58 13.75 -16.44
N ASP A 160 -9.27 13.99 -15.31
CA ASP A 160 -9.19 15.25 -14.58
C ASP A 160 -7.76 15.51 -14.07
N PRO A 161 -7.14 16.66 -14.39
CA PRO A 161 -5.80 16.99 -13.90
C PRO A 161 -5.73 17.20 -12.38
N SER A 162 -6.87 17.41 -11.71
CA SER A 162 -6.98 17.63 -10.26
C SER A 162 -8.17 16.87 -9.67
N PRO A 163 -8.08 15.53 -9.53
CA PRO A 163 -9.18 14.71 -9.01
C PRO A 163 -9.61 15.07 -7.57
N VAL A 164 -8.75 15.79 -6.84
CA VAL A 164 -9.06 16.35 -5.51
C VAL A 164 -10.14 17.42 -5.58
N ASP A 165 -10.22 18.19 -6.66
CA ASP A 165 -11.22 19.24 -6.79
C ASP A 165 -12.63 18.64 -6.93
N ARG A 166 -12.76 17.45 -7.52
CA ARG A 166 -14.02 16.70 -7.49
C ARG A 166 -14.46 16.30 -6.08
N VAL A 167 -13.51 15.91 -5.22
CA VAL A 167 -13.78 15.62 -3.81
C VAL A 167 -14.22 16.88 -3.06
N VAL A 168 -13.65 18.05 -3.39
CA VAL A 168 -14.06 19.35 -2.83
C VAL A 168 -15.50 19.66 -3.22
N GLU A 169 -15.83 19.56 -4.51
CA GLU A 169 -17.19 19.81 -5.01
C GLU A 169 -18.22 18.89 -4.37
N ALA A 170 -17.91 17.59 -4.23
CA ALA A 170 -18.82 16.60 -3.69
C ALA A 170 -19.02 16.71 -2.17
N SER A 171 -18.10 17.36 -1.43
CA SER A 171 -18.15 17.44 0.03
C SER A 171 -18.38 18.85 0.58
N GLY A 172 -18.18 19.90 -0.23
CA GLY A 172 -18.13 21.28 0.25
C GLY A 172 -16.93 21.59 1.17
N ALA A 173 -16.01 20.63 1.38
CA ALA A 173 -14.87 20.81 2.27
C ALA A 173 -13.76 21.65 1.64
N SER A 174 -12.88 22.22 2.46
CA SER A 174 -11.70 22.93 1.94
C SER A 174 -10.75 21.98 1.18
N LYS A 175 -10.05 22.49 0.17
CA LYS A 175 -9.06 21.72 -0.61
C LYS A 175 -8.02 21.01 0.27
N ARG A 176 -7.52 21.67 1.32
CA ARG A 176 -6.60 21.05 2.30
C ARG A 176 -7.23 19.84 2.99
N THR A 177 -8.51 19.91 3.32
CA THR A 177 -9.25 18.81 3.96
C THR A 177 -9.45 17.64 3.00
N ALA A 178 -9.88 17.92 1.77
CA ALA A 178 -10.02 16.91 0.73
C ALA A 178 -8.68 16.22 0.41
N GLN A 179 -7.57 16.97 0.34
CA GLN A 179 -6.22 16.41 0.19
C GLN A 179 -5.85 15.48 1.34
N ARG A 180 -6.15 15.86 2.58
CA ARG A 180 -5.91 15.02 3.76
C ARG A 180 -6.74 13.75 3.70
N TRP A 181 -8.00 13.81 3.28
CA TRP A 181 -8.84 12.64 3.13
C TRP A 181 -8.37 11.72 2.01
N ALA A 182 -7.98 12.26 0.86
CA ALA A 182 -7.40 11.47 -0.22
C ALA A 182 -6.08 10.80 0.19
N ALA A 183 -5.23 11.50 0.95
CA ALA A 183 -4.02 10.93 1.52
C ALA A 183 -4.31 9.80 2.51
N GLU A 184 -5.35 9.94 3.34
CA GLU A 184 -5.81 8.89 4.24
C GLU A 184 -6.39 7.69 3.50
N ALA A 185 -7.26 7.93 2.51
CA ALA A 185 -7.83 6.89 1.66
C ALA A 185 -6.73 6.11 0.93
N ARG A 186 -5.66 6.80 0.48
CA ARG A 186 -4.45 6.19 -0.07
C ARG A 186 -3.68 5.35 0.95
N ARG A 187 -3.45 5.85 2.17
CA ARG A 187 -2.82 5.08 3.27
C ARG A 187 -3.62 3.85 3.66
N ARG A 188 -4.95 3.90 3.50
CA ARG A 188 -5.88 2.79 3.76
C ARG A 188 -6.03 1.83 2.58
N GLY A 189 -5.38 2.10 1.45
CA GLY A 189 -5.38 1.28 0.25
C GLY A 189 -6.59 1.49 -0.68
N TYR A 190 -7.47 2.46 -0.43
CA TYR A 190 -8.63 2.71 -1.29
C TYR A 190 -8.29 3.47 -2.58
N ILE A 191 -7.31 4.37 -2.50
CA ILE A 191 -6.77 5.06 -3.67
C ILE A 191 -5.41 4.45 -3.98
N PRO A 192 -5.09 4.16 -5.25
CA PRO A 192 -3.74 3.82 -5.65
C PRO A 192 -2.80 4.87 -5.12
N ILE A 193 -1.64 4.43 -4.65
CA ILE A 193 -0.60 5.36 -4.28
C ILE A 193 -0.08 5.88 -5.60
N SER A 194 -0.73 6.83 -6.28
CA SER A 194 -0.10 7.46 -7.44
C SER A 194 1.05 8.29 -6.92
N ALA A 195 2.25 8.02 -7.42
CA ALA A 195 3.36 8.92 -7.17
C ALA A 195 2.90 10.30 -7.62
N THR A 196 2.92 11.22 -6.67
CA THR A 196 2.47 12.61 -6.79
C THR A 196 2.64 13.13 -8.21
N GLY A 197 1.53 13.63 -8.77
CA GLY A 197 1.44 14.09 -10.15
C GLY A 197 2.63 14.96 -10.56
N LYS A 198 2.95 14.88 -11.86
CA LYS A 198 3.88 15.77 -12.56
C LYS A 198 3.66 17.23 -12.12
N SER A 199 4.47 17.65 -11.15
CA SER A 199 4.53 19.02 -10.66
C SER A 199 6.01 19.29 -10.40
N GLY A 200 6.65 19.95 -11.36
CA GLY A 200 8.01 20.48 -11.18
C GLY A 200 9.05 20.09 -12.21
N ARG A 201 8.72 20.05 -13.52
CA ARG A 201 9.76 20.30 -14.54
C ARG A 201 10.13 21.78 -14.43
N ARG A 202 11.07 22.11 -13.54
CA ARG A 202 11.70 23.44 -13.49
C ARG A 202 12.38 23.63 -14.85
N PRO A 203 11.97 24.59 -15.70
CA PRO A 203 12.74 24.86 -16.91
C PRO A 203 14.13 25.30 -16.46
N LYS A 204 15.17 24.62 -16.96
CA LYS A 204 16.53 25.16 -16.89
C LYS A 204 16.47 26.51 -17.58
N ARG A 205 16.65 27.60 -16.81
CA ARG A 205 17.01 28.89 -17.39
C ARG A 205 18.35 28.69 -18.09
N GLY A 206 18.34 28.76 -19.42
CA GLY A 206 19.50 29.18 -20.19
C GLY A 206 19.70 30.67 -20.05
#